data_AF-A0A150NL19-F1
#
_entry.id   AF-A0A150NL19-F1
#
_cell.length_a   1.000
_cell.length_b   1.000
_cell.length_c   1.000
_cell.angle_alpha   90.00
_cell.angle_beta   90.00
_cell.angle_gamma   90.00
#
_symmetry.space_group_name_H-M   'P 1'
#
loop_
_entity.id
_entity.type
_entity.pdbx_description
1 polymer ?
#
loop_
_entity_poly.entity_id
_entity_poly.type
_entity_poly.pdbx_seq_one_letter_code
_entity_poly.pdbx_strand_id
1 'polypeptide(L)' 'MEIIEHDLDCNCHRRREWIEIDGVFYPIEFSVEDPNTPPMSEEEKQKLSEFLTNFKRERLE' A
#
# COMPACT_ATOMS: atom_id res chain seq x y z
N MET A 1 7.91 -3.52 -6.71
CA MET A 1 8.07 -2.33 -5.84
C MET A 1 8.57 -1.21 -6.73
N GLU A 2 7.91 -0.07 -6.71
CA GLU A 2 8.36 1.16 -7.39
C GLU A 2 8.57 2.23 -6.31
N ILE A 3 9.77 2.82 -6.26
CA ILE A 3 10.05 3.99 -5.42
C ILE A 3 9.60 5.21 -6.22
N ILE A 4 8.69 5.99 -5.66
CA ILE A 4 8.22 7.22 -6.29
C ILE A 4 8.89 8.38 -5.56
N GLU A 5 9.89 8.99 -6.20
CA GLU A 5 10.45 10.24 -5.74
C GLU A 5 9.44 11.35 -6.01
N HIS A 6 8.81 11.86 -4.94
CA HIS A 6 8.11 13.12 -4.99
C HIS A 6 8.93 14.15 -4.22
N ASP A 7 9.13 15.32 -4.84
CA ASP A 7 9.69 16.51 -4.20
C ASP A 7 8.63 17.11 -3.24
N LEU A 8 8.32 16.37 -2.17
CA LEU A 8 7.43 16.82 -1.11
C LEU A 8 8.26 17.53 -0.05
N ASP A 9 7.79 18.69 0.42
CA ASP A 9 8.46 19.49 1.46
C ASP A 9 8.79 18.71 2.75
N CYS A 10 8.13 17.56 2.97
CA CYS A 10 8.38 16.68 4.10
C CYS A 10 9.59 15.75 3.92
N ASN A 11 10.26 15.76 2.76
CA ASN A 11 11.33 14.81 2.37
C ASN A 11 10.92 13.33 2.54
N CYS A 12 9.62 13.03 2.55
CA CYS A 12 9.14 11.68 2.76
C CYS A 12 9.34 10.84 1.49
N HIS A 13 9.86 9.63 1.64
CA HIS A 13 10.00 8.72 0.50
C HIS A 13 8.65 8.05 0.24
N ARG A 14 8.08 8.23 -0.95
CA ARG A 14 6.85 7.51 -1.32
C ARG A 14 7.15 6.21 -2.00
N ARG A 15 6.29 5.23 -1.74
CA ARG A 15 6.35 3.90 -2.33
C ARG A 15 5.00 3.52 -2.87
N ARG A 16 5.05 2.80 -3.98
CA ARG A 16 3.90 2.11 -4.53
C ARG A 16 4.12 0.61 -4.46
N GLU A 17 3.18 -0.06 -3.81
CA GLU A 17 3.09 -1.51 -3.78
C GLU A 17 1.75 -1.98 -4.33
N TRP A 18 1.74 -3.16 -4.94
CA TRP A 18 0.53 -3.76 -5.51
C TRP A 18 0.02 -4.82 -4.54
N ILE A 19 -1.25 -4.71 -4.16
CA ILE A 19 -1.93 -5.67 -3.29
C ILE A 19 -3.08 -6.31 -4.06
N GLU A 20 -3.16 -7.64 -4.00
CA GLU A 20 -4.26 -8.39 -4.58
C GLU A 20 -5.48 -8.39 -3.63
N ILE A 21 -6.64 -7.99 -4.16
CA ILE A 21 -7.91 -7.97 -3.45
C ILE A 21 -8.95 -8.55 -4.40
N ASP A 22 -9.57 -9.67 -4.00
CA ASP A 22 -10.56 -10.41 -4.81
C ASP A 22 -10.08 -10.72 -6.25
N GLY A 23 -8.80 -11.07 -6.42
CA GLY A 23 -8.21 -11.38 -7.73
C GLY A 23 -7.85 -10.16 -8.58
N VAL A 24 -8.00 -8.95 -8.03
CA VAL A 24 -7.65 -7.69 -8.71
C VAL A 24 -6.49 -7.02 -7.97
N PHE A 25 -5.44 -6.63 -8.69
CA PHE A 25 -4.32 -5.89 -8.12
C PHE A 25 -4.62 -4.40 -8.03
N TYR A 26 -4.51 -3.85 -6.83
CA TYR A 26 -4.68 -2.43 -6.55
C TYR A 26 -3.33 -1.79 -6.18
N PRO A 27 -2.99 -0.63 -6.74
CA PRO A 27 -1.82 0.11 -6.31
C PRO A 27 -2.14 0.83 -5.00
N ILE A 28 -1.26 0.68 -4.02
CA ILE A 28 -1.31 1.41 -2.76
C ILE A 28 -0.05 2.25 -2.66
N GLU A 29 -0.25 3.54 -2.44
CA GLU A 29 0.81 4.51 -2.25
C GLU A 29 0.88 4.96 -0.80
N PHE A 30 2.06 4.89 -0.21
CA PHE A 30 2.29 5.28 1.17
C PHE A 30 3.69 5.89 1.34
N SER A 31 3.85 6.67 2.39
CA SER A 31 5.15 7.25 2.75
C SER A 31 5.93 6.29 3.64
N VAL A 32 7.24 6.21 3.44
CA VAL A 32 8.20 5.55 4.34
C VAL A 32 9.23 6.57 4.83
N GLU A 33 9.74 6.32 6.02
CA GLU A 33 10.77 7.15 6.64
C GLU A 33 12.14 6.93 6.00
N ASP A 34 12.47 5.70 5.58
CA ASP A 34 13.75 5.32 4.97
C ASP A 34 13.53 4.74 3.57
N PRO A 35 14.25 5.23 2.52
CA PRO A 35 14.11 4.69 1.17
C PRO A 35 14.54 3.22 1.05
N ASN A 36 15.27 2.69 2.03
CA ASN A 36 15.75 1.30 2.12
C ASN A 36 14.88 0.40 3.01
N THR A 37 13.78 0.90 3.60
CA THR A 37 12.80 0.03 4.29
C THR A 37 12.45 -1.17 3.39
N PRO A 38 12.32 -2.40 3.88
CA PRO A 38 11.90 -3.51 3.01
C PRO A 38 10.49 -3.28 2.45
N PRO A 39 10.10 -3.97 1.35
CA PRO A 39 8.71 -4.06 0.94
C PRO A 39 7.83 -4.65 2.03
N MET A 40 6.52 -4.42 1.96
CA MET A 40 5.57 -5.14 2.82
C MET A 40 5.74 -6.65 2.65
N SER A 41 5.75 -7.37 3.76
CA SER A 41 5.67 -8.82 3.79
C SER A 41 4.33 -9.31 3.24
N GLU A 42 4.28 -10.56 2.80
CA GLU A 42 3.03 -11.16 2.32
C GLU A 42 1.95 -11.21 3.41
N GLU A 43 2.34 -11.37 4.68
CA GLU A 43 1.41 -11.33 5.81
C GLU A 43 0.78 -9.93 5.98
N GLU A 44 1.58 -8.87 5.85
CA GLU A 44 1.09 -7.49 5.91
C GLU A 44 0.14 -7.19 4.74
N LYS A 45 0.50 -7.63 3.52
CA LYS A 45 -0.37 -7.48 2.35
C LYS A 45 -1.69 -8.22 2.53
N GLN A 46 -1.67 -9.42 3.12
CA GLN A 46 -2.88 -10.19 3.38
C GLN A 46 -3.79 -9.47 4.39
N LYS A 47 -3.25 -8.95 5.50
CA LYS A 47 -4.01 -8.15 6.47
C LYS A 47 -4.63 -6.91 5.84
N LEU A 48 -3.88 -6.22 4.98
CA LEU A 48 -4.38 -5.07 4.22
C LEU A 48 -5.50 -5.45 3.25
N SER A 49 -5.34 -6.58 2.54
CA SER A 49 -6.36 -7.10 1.64
C SER A 49 -7.67 -7.40 2.39
N GLU A 50 -7.59 -8.10 3.52
CA GLU A 50 -8.75 -8.41 4.37
C GLU A 50 -9.44 -7.13 4.89
N PHE A 51 -8.66 -6.16 5.37
CA PHE A 51 -9.17 -4.87 5.82
C PHE A 51 -9.91 -4.12 4.70
N LEU A 52 -9.31 -4.03 3.52
CA LEU A 52 -9.89 -3.32 2.38
C LEU A 52 -11.14 -4.02 1.82
N THR A 53 -11.17 -5.35 1.84
CA THR A 53 -12.36 -6.14 1.47
C THR A 53 -13.51 -5.86 2.44
N ASN A 54 -13.25 -5.85 3.75
CA ASN A 54 -14.27 -5.54 4.76
C ASN A 54 -14.78 -4.10 4.63
N PHE A 55 -13.88 -3.13 4.44
CA PHE A 55 -14.26 -1.73 4.24
C PHE A 55 -15.13 -1.52 2.99
N LYS A 56 -14.83 -2.21 1.88
CA LYS A 56 -15.68 -2.19 0.68
C LYS A 56 -17.08 -2.74 0.95
N ARG A 57 -17.18 -3.80 1.76
CA ARG A 57 -18.48 -4.41 2.12
C ARG A 57 -19.33 -3.44 2.94
N GLU A 58 -18.76 -2.82 3.96
CA GLU A 58 -19.47 -1.88 4.85
C GLU A 58 -19.93 -0.59 4.15
N ARG A 59 -19.26 -0.16 3.07
CA ARG A 59 -19.65 1.02 2.28
C ARG A 59 -20.71 0.75 1.21
N LEU A 60 -21.02 -0.52 0.94
CA LEU A 60 -22.04 -0.93 -0.04
C LEU A 60 -23.39 -1.27 0.61
N GLU A 61 -23.46 -1.20 1.95
CA GLU A 61 -24.69 -1.27 2.76
C GLU A 61 -25.17 0.14 3.13
#